data_AF-A0A7C2L6L7-F1
#
_entry.id   AF-A0A7C2L6L7-F1
#
_cell.length_a   1.000
_cell.length_b   1.000
_cell.length_c   1.000
_cell.angle_alpha   90.00
_cell.angle_beta   90.00
_cell.angle_gamma   90.00
#
_symmetry.space_group_name_H-M   'P 1'
#
loop_
_entity.id
_entity.type
_entity.pdbx_description
1 polymer ?
#
loop_
_entity_poly.entity_id
_entity_poly.type
_entity_poly.pdbx_seq_one_letter_code
_entity_poly.pdbx_strand_id
1 'polypeptide(L)'
;SLALAYAVPYDVILNQVFNKLYTRLYTIVPKGMLGYTEFNIIKFEYNMTKAMEIINSLKAKGFDPSKYTITIIYNEGNTARQQIAALLQQSWSQLGFKVTVEAYAWPKYLELVDHFQYDVMLLGWIPDYLDPDNYLMPFVYGGAEFKSIDYFANVTPANVGNYLSKVDAIIETEKFVVVAGVKGSGATYTGPTGKPLILVAYEVDWDATKSNWENPVSMVTLGAGGLKDVVLSALCKVSQKIIEENVRKAVIQAAVIKFNHECTLIMLGQNIIGENYGSWVYGMYYPLSTFARYDLVYENRSAPVVDTGVLGIKNDPETMVIGTIGWPDTFDPAKSYESFGWEIFWHVYGRLVTLWREETEPTPELAVAWAFSKNMTDLYFVFRGGVVAYDPWNNKTYKLSAVDALFSAWRAVRLNLPGGPQWMIDSFIDVNASSVITEDELDSIAKSEGLITSYKGKSATVTSLNDLLKFFNYTGPTAGVVKFKLRFPYVPILQIFTTGVGSVIPMQYALGDKYQSALADSNNGRNPAAWAKYVQPGEDDATFKLLSTKPVSTGPYYVASYKEDSYVLLKYNPYYWNATLWQELYGFKP
;
A
#
# COMPACT_ATOMS: atom_id res chain seq x y z
N SER A 1 11.28 19.75 -19.63
CA SER A 1 11.61 18.80 -18.55
C SER A 1 13.04 18.27 -18.63
N LEU A 2 13.49 17.62 -19.72
CA LEU A 2 14.84 17.04 -19.82
C LEU A 2 15.99 18.01 -19.44
N ALA A 3 15.97 19.25 -19.95
CA ALA A 3 16.97 20.26 -19.59
C ALA A 3 16.98 20.57 -18.08
N LEU A 4 15.80 20.67 -17.46
CA LEU A 4 15.67 20.90 -16.01
C LEU A 4 16.24 19.71 -15.22
N ALA A 5 15.97 18.47 -15.66
CA ALA A 5 16.48 17.26 -15.02
C ALA A 5 18.00 17.15 -15.07
N TYR A 6 18.65 17.51 -16.19
CA TYR A 6 20.12 17.59 -16.27
C TYR A 6 20.69 18.75 -15.46
N ALA A 7 19.90 19.80 -15.18
CA ALA A 7 20.32 20.93 -14.36
C ALA A 7 20.06 20.73 -12.86
N VAL A 8 19.65 19.56 -12.38
CA VAL A 8 19.48 19.33 -10.93
C VAL A 8 20.82 18.94 -10.29
N PRO A 9 21.28 19.63 -9.24
CA PRO A 9 22.55 19.31 -8.57
C PRO A 9 22.37 18.13 -7.59
N TYR A 10 22.11 16.93 -8.12
CA TYR A 10 21.75 15.73 -7.35
C TYR A 10 22.74 15.42 -6.22
N ASP A 11 24.05 15.37 -6.51
CA ASP A 11 25.07 15.05 -5.51
C ASP A 11 25.15 16.07 -4.38
N VAL A 12 24.92 17.36 -4.68
CA VAL A 12 24.90 18.41 -3.65
C VAL A 12 23.71 18.19 -2.73
N ILE A 13 22.52 17.92 -3.30
CA ILE A 13 21.30 17.64 -2.54
C ILE A 13 21.51 16.41 -1.65
N LEU A 14 21.98 15.28 -2.22
CA LEU A 14 22.16 14.03 -1.48
C LEU A 14 23.22 14.15 -0.36
N ASN A 15 24.35 14.82 -0.63
CA ASN A 15 25.45 14.89 0.33
C ASN A 15 25.26 15.97 1.39
N GLN A 16 24.73 17.14 1.03
CA GLN A 16 24.69 18.31 1.93
C GLN A 16 23.32 18.53 2.56
N VAL A 17 22.24 18.39 1.78
CA VAL A 17 20.89 18.60 2.31
C VAL A 17 20.43 17.37 3.08
N PHE A 18 20.64 16.19 2.51
CA PHE A 18 20.23 14.92 3.10
C PHE A 18 21.31 14.24 3.96
N ASN A 19 22.49 14.85 4.13
CA ASN A 19 23.59 14.31 4.92
C ASN A 19 23.93 12.84 4.62
N LYS A 20 23.86 12.43 3.34
CA LYS A 20 24.11 11.05 2.86
C LYS A 20 23.13 9.99 3.37
N LEU A 21 21.99 10.40 3.94
CA LEU A 21 20.91 9.50 4.37
C LEU A 21 19.94 9.16 3.22
N TYR A 22 20.34 9.42 1.97
CA TYR A 22 19.57 9.09 0.78
C TYR A 22 20.50 8.47 -0.26
N THR A 23 20.01 7.46 -0.96
CA THR A 23 20.67 6.91 -2.14
C THR A 23 20.01 7.41 -3.41
N ARG A 24 20.77 7.47 -4.52
CA ARG A 24 20.25 7.92 -5.81
C ARG A 24 19.18 6.94 -6.31
N LEU A 25 18.03 7.46 -6.72
CA LEU A 25 16.92 6.70 -7.29
C LEU A 25 16.55 7.33 -8.64
N TYR A 26 16.30 6.49 -9.65
CA TYR A 26 16.01 6.93 -11.02
C TYR A 26 14.61 6.55 -11.50
N THR A 27 13.88 5.79 -10.68
CA THR A 27 12.55 5.25 -10.97
C THR A 27 11.57 5.70 -9.91
N ILE A 28 10.28 5.78 -10.25
CA ILE A 28 9.23 6.08 -9.27
C ILE A 28 9.01 4.92 -8.29
N VAL A 29 9.14 3.69 -8.77
CA VAL A 29 9.13 2.50 -7.91
C VAL A 29 10.49 2.41 -7.20
N PRO A 30 10.52 2.34 -5.86
CA PRO A 30 11.77 2.33 -5.09
C PRO A 30 12.54 1.01 -5.25
N LYS A 31 13.85 1.07 -5.02
CA LYS A 31 14.71 -0.12 -5.00
C LYS A 31 14.24 -1.10 -3.92
N GLY A 32 14.14 -2.37 -4.30
CA GLY A 32 13.68 -3.46 -3.43
C GLY A 32 12.20 -3.81 -3.59
N MET A 33 11.40 -2.95 -4.24
CA MET A 33 9.99 -3.23 -4.51
C MET A 33 9.80 -3.98 -5.85
N LEU A 34 8.72 -4.77 -5.95
CA LEU A 34 8.34 -5.46 -7.18
C LEU A 34 8.31 -4.48 -8.37
N GLY A 35 8.90 -4.86 -9.50
CA GLY A 35 8.89 -4.02 -10.70
C GLY A 35 9.92 -2.88 -10.72
N TYR A 36 10.72 -2.70 -9.66
CA TYR A 36 11.95 -1.91 -9.77
C TYR A 36 12.86 -2.49 -10.88
N THR A 37 13.49 -1.60 -11.65
CA THR A 37 14.47 -1.94 -12.67
C THR A 37 15.39 -0.77 -12.94
N GLU A 38 16.62 -1.05 -13.36
CA GLU A 38 17.50 -0.06 -13.97
C GLU A 38 17.66 -0.28 -15.49
N PHE A 39 17.08 -1.35 -16.02
CA PHE A 39 17.14 -1.69 -17.43
C PHE A 39 16.35 -0.65 -18.24
N ASN A 40 16.97 -0.12 -19.30
CA ASN A 40 16.40 0.94 -20.14
C ASN A 40 15.98 2.22 -19.39
N ILE A 41 16.46 2.45 -18.16
CA ILE A 41 16.21 3.68 -17.42
C ILE A 41 17.23 4.76 -17.82
N ILE A 42 16.74 5.96 -18.10
CA ILE A 42 17.55 7.17 -18.25
C ILE A 42 17.99 7.62 -16.86
N LYS A 43 19.29 7.50 -16.59
CA LYS A 43 19.93 7.95 -15.36
C LYS A 43 20.36 9.41 -15.49
N PHE A 44 19.50 10.33 -15.05
CA PHE A 44 19.83 11.76 -15.05
C PHE A 44 20.87 12.08 -13.98
N GLU A 45 22.00 12.59 -14.44
CA GLU A 45 23.09 13.15 -13.63
C GLU A 45 23.22 14.65 -13.91
N TYR A 46 23.78 15.39 -12.96
CA TYR A 46 24.00 16.82 -13.15
C TYR A 46 24.95 17.08 -14.33
N ASN A 47 24.45 17.76 -15.35
CA ASN A 47 25.19 18.14 -16.54
C ASN A 47 24.62 19.44 -17.13
N MET A 48 25.10 20.58 -16.63
CA MET A 48 24.67 21.90 -17.10
C MET A 48 24.97 22.13 -18.58
N THR A 49 26.07 21.60 -19.11
CA THR A 49 26.41 21.70 -20.54
C THR A 49 25.32 21.07 -21.41
N LYS A 50 24.93 19.83 -21.11
CA LYS A 50 23.86 19.14 -21.82
C LYS A 50 22.50 19.82 -21.65
N ALA A 51 22.20 20.35 -20.47
CA ALA A 51 21.00 21.14 -20.24
C ALA A 51 20.96 22.39 -21.15
N MET A 52 22.07 23.12 -21.25
CA MET A 52 22.21 24.29 -22.12
C MET A 52 22.15 23.94 -23.61
N GLU A 53 22.73 22.82 -24.03
CA GLU A 53 22.60 22.32 -25.42
C GLU A 53 21.14 22.09 -25.80
N ILE A 54 20.35 21.46 -24.92
CA ILE A 54 18.91 21.25 -25.12
C ILE A 54 18.20 22.61 -25.24
N ILE A 55 18.44 23.54 -24.32
CA ILE A 55 17.82 24.88 -24.35
C ILE A 55 18.20 25.64 -25.63
N ASN A 56 19.46 25.60 -26.05
CA ASN A 56 19.91 26.27 -27.27
C ASN A 56 19.26 25.66 -28.52
N SER A 57 19.08 24.34 -28.57
CA SER A 57 18.34 23.68 -29.66
C SER A 57 16.87 24.11 -29.72
N LEU A 58 16.25 24.38 -28.57
CA LEU A 58 14.88 24.90 -28.50
C LEU A 58 14.84 26.39 -28.88
N LYS A 59 15.81 27.20 -28.46
CA LYS A 59 15.96 28.60 -28.88
C LYS A 59 16.09 28.74 -30.39
N ALA A 60 16.84 27.85 -31.03
CA ALA A 60 16.93 27.79 -32.49
C ALA A 60 15.58 27.49 -33.18
N LYS A 61 14.60 26.92 -32.45
CA LYS A 61 13.22 26.69 -32.89
C LYS A 61 12.24 27.78 -32.42
N GLY A 62 12.75 28.89 -31.89
CA GLY A 62 11.95 30.04 -31.45
C GLY A 62 11.47 30.00 -30.00
N PHE A 63 11.90 29.02 -29.20
CA PHE A 63 11.57 28.97 -27.76
C PHE A 63 12.42 29.97 -26.97
N ASP A 64 11.78 30.82 -26.16
CA ASP A 64 12.48 31.78 -25.31
C ASP A 64 12.20 31.49 -23.83
N PRO A 65 13.15 30.92 -23.07
CA PRO A 65 12.93 30.55 -21.67
C PRO A 65 12.65 31.77 -20.77
N SER A 66 13.09 32.97 -21.16
CA SER A 66 12.89 34.18 -20.34
C SER A 66 11.43 34.63 -20.24
N LYS A 67 10.58 34.14 -21.14
CA LYS A 67 9.13 34.40 -21.14
C LYS A 67 8.37 33.52 -20.14
N TYR A 68 9.03 32.53 -19.55
CA TYR A 68 8.41 31.58 -18.64
C TYR A 68 8.88 31.81 -17.20
N THR A 69 7.92 31.81 -16.27
CA THR A 69 8.20 31.74 -14.83
C THR A 69 7.96 30.31 -14.38
N ILE A 70 8.87 29.76 -13.57
CA ILE A 70 8.70 28.46 -12.90
C ILE A 70 8.63 28.72 -11.40
N THR A 71 7.50 28.38 -10.79
CA THR A 71 7.29 28.49 -9.34
C THR A 71 7.50 27.15 -8.67
N ILE A 72 8.47 27.08 -7.76
CA ILE A 72 8.74 25.90 -6.95
C ILE A 72 8.06 26.06 -5.59
N ILE A 73 7.12 25.18 -5.28
CA ILE A 73 6.40 25.18 -3.99
C ILE A 73 6.94 24.12 -3.02
N TYR A 74 6.98 24.45 -1.73
CA TYR A 74 7.27 23.51 -0.65
C TYR A 74 6.47 23.84 0.61
N ASN A 75 6.39 22.89 1.55
CA ASN A 75 5.71 23.10 2.82
C ASN A 75 6.61 23.79 3.85
N GLU A 76 6.06 24.77 4.55
CA GLU A 76 6.72 25.47 5.66
C GLU A 76 7.20 24.51 6.76
N GLY A 77 8.28 24.88 7.44
CA GLY A 77 8.90 24.04 8.48
C GLY A 77 9.81 22.92 7.94
N ASN A 78 9.84 22.65 6.63
CA ASN A 78 10.73 21.66 6.03
C ASN A 78 12.02 22.30 5.49
N THR A 79 13.07 22.34 6.32
CA THR A 79 14.37 22.93 5.96
C THR A 79 15.04 22.24 4.77
N ALA A 80 14.89 20.91 4.63
CA ALA A 80 15.47 20.18 3.50
C ALA A 80 14.84 20.61 2.16
N ARG A 81 13.50 20.70 2.10
CA ARG A 81 12.79 21.17 0.89
C ARG A 81 13.12 22.64 0.59
N GLN A 82 13.24 23.49 1.61
CA GLN A 82 13.68 24.88 1.42
C GLN A 82 15.06 24.96 0.75
N GLN A 83 16.05 24.21 1.25
CA GLN A 83 17.39 24.19 0.69
C GLN A 83 17.41 23.64 -0.74
N ILE A 84 16.65 22.58 -1.02
CA ILE A 84 16.50 22.03 -2.37
C ILE A 84 15.88 23.07 -3.32
N ALA A 85 14.80 23.75 -2.92
CA ALA A 85 14.15 24.76 -3.73
C ALA A 85 15.11 25.90 -4.11
N ALA A 86 15.95 26.37 -3.18
CA ALA A 86 16.97 27.38 -3.44
C ALA A 86 18.05 26.89 -4.44
N LEU A 87 18.53 25.64 -4.29
CA LEU A 87 19.49 25.04 -5.23
C LEU A 87 18.90 24.91 -6.64
N LEU A 88 17.64 24.48 -6.75
CA LEU A 88 16.92 24.39 -8.02
C LEU A 88 16.70 25.77 -8.64
N GLN A 89 16.30 26.77 -7.84
CA GLN A 89 16.17 28.15 -8.30
C GLN A 89 17.47 28.68 -8.90
N GLN A 90 18.60 28.50 -8.20
CA GLN A 90 19.91 28.93 -8.68
C GLN A 90 20.31 28.21 -9.97
N SER A 91 20.08 26.90 -10.06
CA SER A 91 20.51 26.10 -11.20
C SER A 91 19.65 26.33 -12.44
N TRP A 92 18.32 26.28 -12.30
CA TRP A 92 17.39 26.46 -13.42
C TRP A 92 17.34 27.89 -13.95
N SER A 93 17.65 28.89 -13.13
CA SER A 93 17.78 30.28 -13.61
C SER A 93 18.92 30.44 -14.63
N GLN A 94 19.99 29.63 -14.55
CA GLN A 94 21.10 29.66 -15.51
C GLN A 94 20.69 29.22 -16.92
N LEU A 95 19.59 28.47 -17.04
CA LEU A 95 19.00 28.09 -18.33
C LEU A 95 18.22 29.24 -18.99
N GLY A 96 18.06 30.36 -18.29
CA GLY A 96 17.36 31.57 -18.76
C GLY A 96 15.89 31.66 -18.36
N PHE A 97 15.39 30.76 -17.49
CA PHE A 97 14.06 30.86 -16.90
C PHE A 97 14.02 31.89 -15.77
N LYS A 98 12.86 32.49 -15.51
CA LYS A 98 12.59 33.18 -14.24
C LYS A 98 12.12 32.13 -13.22
N VAL A 99 12.85 31.89 -12.15
CA VAL A 99 12.48 30.87 -11.14
C VAL A 99 12.16 31.51 -9.79
N THR A 100 10.98 31.21 -9.26
CA THR A 100 10.49 31.68 -7.95
C THR A 100 10.32 30.51 -6.99
N VAL A 101 10.37 30.79 -5.69
CA VAL A 101 10.19 29.80 -4.63
C VAL A 101 9.14 30.31 -3.66
N GLU A 102 8.16 29.45 -3.33
CA GLU A 102 7.05 29.79 -2.44
C GLU A 102 6.90 28.70 -1.36
N ALA A 103 6.65 29.15 -0.13
CA ALA A 103 6.42 28.30 1.02
C ALA A 103 4.96 28.41 1.46
N TYR A 104 4.34 27.29 1.81
CA TYR A 104 2.95 27.24 2.26
C TYR A 104 2.81 26.40 3.54
N ALA A 105 1.93 26.81 4.45
CA ALA A 105 1.47 25.94 5.53
C ALA A 105 0.87 24.63 4.97
N TRP A 106 1.06 23.50 5.67
CA TRP A 106 0.76 22.16 5.15
C TRP A 106 -0.66 21.99 4.56
N PRO A 107 -1.75 22.46 5.21
CA PRO A 107 -3.09 22.34 4.62
C PRO A 107 -3.24 23.09 3.29
N LYS A 108 -2.66 24.29 3.17
CA LYS A 108 -2.68 25.05 1.93
C LYS A 108 -1.80 24.41 0.86
N TYR A 109 -0.65 23.87 1.26
CA TYR A 109 0.22 23.13 0.36
C TYR A 109 -0.51 21.92 -0.26
N LEU A 110 -1.19 21.12 0.57
CA LEU A 110 -2.00 19.99 0.09
C LEU A 110 -3.13 20.44 -0.82
N GLU A 111 -3.87 21.50 -0.47
CA GLU A 111 -4.92 22.06 -1.32
C GLU A 111 -4.40 22.42 -2.72
N LEU A 112 -3.24 23.09 -2.82
CA LEU A 112 -2.63 23.45 -4.10
C LEU A 112 -2.21 22.20 -4.89
N VAL A 113 -1.63 21.21 -4.21
CA VAL A 113 -1.21 19.94 -4.82
C VAL A 113 -2.41 19.15 -5.34
N ASP A 114 -3.48 19.04 -4.55
CA ASP A 114 -4.70 18.31 -4.88
C ASP A 114 -5.44 18.89 -6.08
N HIS A 115 -5.35 20.20 -6.27
CA HIS A 115 -5.98 20.91 -7.38
C HIS A 115 -5.01 21.24 -8.52
N PHE A 116 -3.80 20.69 -8.49
CA PHE A 116 -2.79 20.87 -9.54
C PHE A 116 -2.43 22.35 -9.80
N GLN A 117 -2.47 23.17 -8.76
CA GLN A 117 -2.19 24.62 -8.79
C GLN A 117 -0.71 24.90 -8.48
N TYR A 118 0.19 24.31 -9.28
CA TYR A 118 1.64 24.46 -9.13
C TYR A 118 2.37 24.21 -10.46
N ASP A 119 3.57 24.80 -10.63
CA ASP A 119 4.48 24.41 -11.72
C ASP A 119 5.37 23.23 -11.30
N VAL A 120 5.95 23.33 -10.09
CA VAL A 120 6.82 22.30 -9.50
C VAL A 120 6.54 22.19 -8.00
N MET A 121 6.27 20.98 -7.53
CA MET A 121 6.15 20.68 -6.10
C MET A 121 7.31 19.81 -5.61
N LEU A 122 7.80 20.08 -4.39
CA LEU A 122 8.74 19.18 -3.69
C LEU A 122 8.00 18.23 -2.77
N LEU A 123 7.88 16.97 -3.18
CA LEU A 123 7.13 15.92 -2.47
C LEU A 123 8.04 14.77 -2.02
N GLY A 124 7.61 14.04 -0.98
CA GLY A 124 8.14 12.73 -0.60
C GLY A 124 6.98 11.75 -0.44
N TRP A 125 7.23 10.46 -0.62
CA TRP A 125 6.19 9.42 -0.59
C TRP A 125 6.67 8.17 0.15
N ILE A 126 5.82 7.67 1.03
CA ILE A 126 5.93 6.36 1.69
C ILE A 126 4.65 5.61 1.30
N PRO A 127 4.73 4.34 0.88
CA PRO A 127 3.55 3.69 0.36
C PRO A 127 2.61 3.28 1.48
N ASP A 128 1.30 3.49 1.29
CA ASP A 128 0.27 3.13 2.29
C ASP A 128 0.18 1.62 2.53
N TYR A 129 0.52 0.84 1.51
CA TYR A 129 0.60 -0.62 1.51
C TYR A 129 1.73 -1.05 0.58
N LEU A 130 2.34 -2.21 0.84
CA LEU A 130 3.55 -2.65 0.14
C LEU A 130 3.29 -3.21 -1.26
N ASP A 131 2.81 -2.36 -2.17
CA ASP A 131 2.60 -2.70 -3.56
C ASP A 131 3.00 -1.54 -4.49
N PRO A 132 3.62 -1.81 -5.65
CA PRO A 132 3.93 -0.80 -6.66
C PRO A 132 2.72 0.01 -7.12
N ASP A 133 1.50 -0.52 -7.01
CA ASP A 133 0.27 0.20 -7.35
C ASP A 133 0.14 1.53 -6.59
N ASN A 134 0.61 1.59 -5.34
CA ASN A 134 0.59 2.81 -4.53
C ASN A 134 1.64 3.85 -4.99
N TYR A 135 2.51 3.50 -5.94
CA TYR A 135 3.34 4.44 -6.69
C TYR A 135 2.82 4.67 -8.11
N LEU A 136 2.40 3.59 -8.79
CA LEU A 136 1.96 3.65 -10.17
C LEU A 136 0.69 4.47 -10.34
N MET A 137 -0.31 4.27 -9.47
CA MET A 137 -1.55 5.02 -9.58
C MET A 137 -1.28 6.50 -9.33
N PRO A 138 -0.77 6.96 -8.17
CA PRO A 138 -0.60 8.39 -7.93
C PRO A 138 0.34 9.12 -8.91
N PHE A 139 1.36 8.44 -9.44
CA PHE A 139 2.43 9.14 -10.16
C PHE A 139 2.55 8.79 -11.65
N VAL A 140 2.15 7.59 -12.06
CA VAL A 140 2.37 7.08 -13.43
C VAL A 140 1.09 7.06 -14.26
N TYR A 141 -0.07 6.87 -13.60
CA TYR A 141 -1.35 6.77 -14.26
C TYR A 141 -1.66 8.03 -15.09
N GLY A 142 -1.76 7.88 -16.41
CA GLY A 142 -2.00 8.96 -17.37
C GLY A 142 -3.48 9.35 -17.55
N GLY A 143 -4.37 8.97 -16.64
CA GLY A 143 -5.79 9.37 -16.61
C GLY A 143 -6.75 8.65 -17.58
N ALA A 144 -6.29 7.73 -18.44
CA ALA A 144 -7.17 7.01 -19.36
C ALA A 144 -7.89 5.82 -18.72
N GLU A 145 -9.18 5.70 -19.03
CA GLU A 145 -10.06 4.60 -18.60
C GLU A 145 -10.39 3.68 -19.79
N PHE A 146 -10.84 2.46 -19.47
CA PHE A 146 -10.98 1.39 -20.47
C PHE A 146 -12.30 0.65 -20.33
N LYS A 147 -12.98 0.44 -21.45
CA LYS A 147 -14.15 -0.46 -21.54
C LYS A 147 -13.72 -1.91 -21.37
N SER A 148 -12.57 -2.27 -21.93
CA SER A 148 -11.94 -3.57 -21.71
C SER A 148 -10.42 -3.45 -21.72
N ILE A 149 -9.76 -4.27 -20.90
CA ILE A 149 -8.31 -4.38 -20.84
C ILE A 149 -7.93 -5.82 -20.46
N ASP A 150 -7.14 -6.46 -21.31
CA ASP A 150 -6.73 -7.85 -21.19
C ASP A 150 -5.20 -7.96 -21.34
N TYR A 151 -4.62 -9.00 -20.73
CA TYR A 151 -3.22 -9.35 -20.95
C TYR A 151 -3.08 -10.78 -21.46
N PHE A 152 -2.04 -11.01 -22.25
CA PHE A 152 -1.68 -12.33 -22.77
C PHE A 152 -0.18 -12.54 -22.63
N ALA A 153 0.23 -13.54 -21.85
CA ALA A 153 1.63 -13.90 -21.68
C ALA A 153 2.08 -14.94 -22.73
N ASN A 154 3.38 -14.98 -23.01
CA ASN A 154 4.02 -15.95 -23.91
C ASN A 154 3.48 -15.93 -25.35
N VAL A 155 3.11 -14.74 -25.86
CA VAL A 155 2.63 -14.60 -27.24
C VAL A 155 3.82 -14.60 -28.20
N THR A 156 3.66 -15.27 -29.35
CA THR A 156 4.68 -15.24 -30.41
C THR A 156 4.53 -13.98 -31.28
N PRO A 157 5.63 -13.42 -31.83
CA PRO A 157 5.58 -12.26 -32.73
C PRO A 157 4.56 -12.38 -33.87
N ALA A 158 4.45 -13.56 -34.49
CA ALA A 158 3.51 -13.83 -35.58
C ALA A 158 2.03 -13.75 -35.14
N ASN A 159 1.74 -13.95 -33.86
CA ASN A 159 0.38 -14.00 -33.32
C ASN A 159 -0.07 -12.64 -32.74
N VAL A 160 0.77 -11.60 -32.73
CA VAL A 160 0.38 -10.28 -32.19
C VAL A 160 -0.86 -9.73 -32.88
N GLY A 161 -0.94 -9.87 -34.20
CA GLY A 161 -2.10 -9.46 -35.01
C GLY A 161 -3.38 -10.22 -34.73
N ASN A 162 -3.36 -11.29 -33.91
CA ASN A 162 -4.59 -11.98 -33.48
C ASN A 162 -5.27 -11.26 -32.30
N TYR A 163 -4.55 -10.38 -31.60
CA TYR A 163 -5.03 -9.73 -30.37
C TYR A 163 -5.13 -8.20 -30.50
N LEU A 164 -4.32 -7.61 -31.37
CA LEU A 164 -4.23 -6.16 -31.56
C LEU A 164 -4.62 -5.77 -32.98
N SER A 165 -5.37 -4.67 -33.12
CA SER A 165 -5.59 -3.97 -34.39
C SER A 165 -4.50 -2.92 -34.67
N LYS A 166 -3.90 -2.39 -33.62
CA LYS A 166 -2.78 -1.44 -33.69
C LYS A 166 -1.85 -1.63 -32.49
N VAL A 167 -0.54 -1.65 -32.73
CA VAL A 167 0.48 -1.56 -31.67
C VAL A 167 0.73 -0.08 -31.38
N ASP A 168 0.58 0.33 -30.13
CA ASP A 168 0.84 1.70 -29.67
C ASP A 168 2.19 1.82 -28.95
N ALA A 169 2.66 0.76 -28.29
CA ALA A 169 3.99 0.74 -27.67
C ALA A 169 4.62 -0.65 -27.68
N ILE A 170 5.95 -0.68 -27.80
CA ILE A 170 6.81 -1.86 -27.63
C ILE A 170 7.88 -1.48 -26.61
N ILE A 171 7.83 -2.09 -25.43
CA ILE A 171 8.68 -1.73 -24.30
C ILE A 171 9.47 -2.97 -23.89
N GLU A 172 10.77 -2.96 -24.16
CA GLU A 172 11.66 -4.00 -23.68
C GLU A 172 11.89 -3.85 -22.18
N THR A 173 11.71 -4.96 -21.45
CA THR A 173 12.05 -5.10 -20.04
C THR A 173 13.20 -6.10 -19.88
N GLU A 174 13.65 -6.35 -18.65
CA GLU A 174 14.79 -7.26 -18.41
C GLU A 174 14.57 -8.63 -19.06
N LYS A 175 13.39 -9.23 -18.88
CA LYS A 175 13.08 -10.61 -19.28
C LYS A 175 12.05 -10.74 -20.40
N PHE A 176 11.26 -9.70 -20.66
CA PHE A 176 10.14 -9.75 -21.61
C PHE A 176 10.16 -8.55 -22.55
N VAL A 177 9.35 -8.62 -23.61
CA VAL A 177 8.90 -7.41 -24.33
C VAL A 177 7.41 -7.23 -24.05
N VAL A 178 7.05 -6.07 -23.50
CA VAL A 178 5.65 -5.71 -23.28
C VAL A 178 5.16 -4.92 -24.49
N VAL A 179 4.08 -5.38 -25.11
CA VAL A 179 3.49 -4.76 -26.30
C VAL A 179 2.09 -4.32 -25.93
N ALA A 180 1.85 -3.01 -25.96
CA ALA A 180 0.56 -2.43 -25.63
C ALA A 180 -0.10 -1.86 -26.89
N GLY A 181 -1.42 -2.03 -27.02
CA GLY A 181 -2.13 -1.52 -28.18
C GLY A 181 -3.65 -1.69 -28.15
N VAL A 182 -4.28 -1.17 -29.21
CA VAL A 182 -5.73 -1.24 -29.39
C VAL A 182 -6.13 -2.69 -29.65
N LYS A 183 -7.06 -3.19 -28.84
CA LYS A 183 -7.66 -4.51 -28.97
C LYS A 183 -8.30 -4.67 -30.37
N GLY A 184 -8.11 -5.83 -30.99
CA GLY A 184 -8.66 -6.13 -32.31
C GLY A 184 -7.81 -7.15 -33.06
N SER A 185 -7.75 -7.04 -34.39
CA SER A 185 -6.89 -7.91 -35.20
C SER A 185 -6.26 -7.15 -36.38
N GLY A 186 -5.16 -7.69 -36.91
CA GLY A 186 -4.46 -7.17 -38.08
C GLY A 186 -3.21 -6.33 -37.79
N ALA A 187 -2.82 -6.14 -36.53
CA ALA A 187 -1.58 -5.43 -36.22
C ALA A 187 -0.33 -6.21 -36.67
N THR A 188 0.66 -5.50 -37.19
CA THR A 188 1.99 -6.03 -37.48
C THR A 188 2.95 -5.75 -36.33
N TYR A 189 3.67 -6.77 -35.86
CA TYR A 189 4.73 -6.61 -34.88
C TYR A 189 6.10 -6.44 -35.57
N THR A 190 6.81 -5.36 -35.25
CA THR A 190 8.14 -5.04 -35.79
C THR A 190 9.21 -4.93 -34.71
N GLY A 191 8.92 -5.40 -33.50
CA GLY A 191 9.82 -5.28 -32.36
C GLY A 191 10.83 -6.43 -32.23
N PRO A 192 11.61 -6.42 -31.13
CA PRO A 192 12.61 -7.43 -30.83
C PRO A 192 12.04 -8.84 -30.58
N THR A 193 12.58 -9.87 -31.21
CA THR A 193 12.10 -11.26 -31.09
C THR A 193 12.88 -12.13 -30.10
N GLY A 194 13.86 -11.55 -29.40
CA GLY A 194 14.79 -12.28 -28.51
C GLY A 194 14.25 -12.60 -27.12
N LYS A 195 13.07 -12.08 -26.76
CA LYS A 195 12.42 -12.29 -25.45
C LYS A 195 10.95 -12.67 -25.64
N PRO A 196 10.35 -13.44 -24.72
CA PRO A 196 8.91 -13.73 -24.74
C PRO A 196 8.09 -12.43 -24.68
N LEU A 197 6.96 -12.39 -25.42
CA LEU A 197 6.08 -11.23 -25.45
C LEU A 197 4.98 -11.34 -24.39
N ILE A 198 4.68 -10.20 -23.78
CA ILE A 198 3.44 -9.97 -23.01
C ILE A 198 2.64 -8.92 -23.76
N LEU A 199 1.42 -9.24 -24.15
CA LEU A 199 0.52 -8.28 -24.79
C LEU A 199 -0.40 -7.64 -23.75
N VAL A 200 -0.64 -6.34 -23.88
CA VAL A 200 -1.67 -5.59 -23.17
C VAL A 200 -2.61 -5.02 -24.23
N ALA A 201 -3.81 -5.60 -24.34
CA ALA A 201 -4.80 -5.23 -25.34
C ALA A 201 -5.92 -4.42 -24.66
N TYR A 202 -6.26 -3.25 -25.19
CA TYR A 202 -7.26 -2.38 -24.58
C TYR A 202 -8.26 -1.78 -25.56
N GLU A 203 -9.44 -1.46 -25.04
CA GLU A 203 -10.43 -0.58 -25.66
C GLU A 203 -10.66 0.62 -24.73
N VAL A 204 -10.29 1.81 -25.19
CA VAL A 204 -10.37 3.04 -24.38
C VAL A 204 -11.83 3.48 -24.21
N ASP A 205 -12.19 3.84 -22.99
CA ASP A 205 -13.41 4.61 -22.72
C ASP A 205 -13.09 6.10 -22.87
N TRP A 206 -13.35 6.65 -24.05
CA TRP A 206 -13.02 8.04 -24.36
C TRP A 206 -13.84 9.06 -23.58
N ASP A 207 -15.05 8.71 -23.15
CA ASP A 207 -15.90 9.65 -22.42
C ASP A 207 -15.37 9.79 -20.99
N ALA A 208 -15.11 8.67 -20.31
CA ALA A 208 -14.47 8.66 -18.99
C ALA A 208 -13.04 9.24 -19.02
N THR A 209 -12.25 8.89 -20.05
CA THR A 209 -10.89 9.41 -20.22
C THR A 209 -10.85 10.92 -20.38
N LYS A 210 -11.73 11.50 -21.22
CA LYS A 210 -11.79 12.96 -21.39
C LYS A 210 -12.21 13.65 -20.09
N SER A 211 -13.19 13.09 -19.39
CA SER A 211 -13.62 13.61 -18.08
C SER A 211 -12.46 13.65 -17.07
N ASN A 212 -11.67 12.58 -16.97
CA ASN A 212 -10.49 12.53 -16.09
C ASN A 212 -9.39 13.50 -16.53
N TRP A 213 -9.22 13.71 -17.84
CA TRP A 213 -8.22 14.63 -18.37
C TRP A 213 -8.60 16.11 -18.25
N GLU A 214 -9.89 16.41 -18.14
CA GLU A 214 -10.41 17.73 -17.82
C GLU A 214 -10.40 17.98 -16.31
N ASN A 215 -10.62 16.92 -15.53
CA ASN A 215 -10.71 16.96 -14.06
C ASN A 215 -9.74 15.91 -13.47
N PRO A 216 -8.44 16.23 -13.37
CA PRO A 216 -7.45 15.34 -12.75
C PRO A 216 -7.87 14.93 -11.34
N VAL A 217 -7.51 13.71 -10.95
CA VAL A 217 -7.96 13.11 -9.69
C VAL A 217 -6.91 13.37 -8.60
N SER A 218 -7.30 14.11 -7.56
CA SER A 218 -6.47 14.36 -6.38
C SER A 218 -5.87 13.06 -5.83
N MET A 219 -4.59 13.11 -5.45
CA MET A 219 -3.82 11.98 -4.92
C MET A 219 -3.71 10.74 -5.84
N VAL A 220 -4.26 10.80 -7.06
CA VAL A 220 -4.23 9.70 -8.04
C VAL A 220 -3.53 10.10 -9.34
N THR A 221 -3.38 11.39 -9.66
CA THR A 221 -2.63 11.82 -10.85
C THR A 221 -1.52 12.84 -10.55
N LEU A 222 -0.99 12.85 -9.34
CA LEU A 222 0.05 13.78 -8.84
C LEU A 222 1.29 13.89 -9.74
N GLY A 223 1.92 12.76 -10.07
CA GLY A 223 3.14 12.71 -10.91
C GLY A 223 2.87 12.85 -12.41
N ALA A 224 1.59 12.82 -12.77
CA ALA A 224 1.03 12.88 -14.09
C ALA A 224 0.10 14.09 -14.25
N GLY A 225 0.25 15.14 -13.43
CA GLY A 225 -0.56 16.35 -13.51
C GLY A 225 -0.47 16.97 -14.91
N GLY A 226 -1.43 16.65 -15.78
CA GLY A 226 -1.43 17.02 -17.20
C GLY A 226 -0.82 16.01 -18.18
N LEU A 227 -0.22 14.89 -17.73
CA LEU A 227 0.24 13.80 -18.60
C LEU A 227 -0.96 12.95 -19.04
N LYS A 228 -1.27 13.02 -20.34
CA LYS A 228 -2.38 12.30 -20.98
C LYS A 228 -1.83 11.12 -21.78
N ASP A 229 -1.67 9.96 -21.14
CA ASP A 229 -1.03 8.80 -21.77
C ASP A 229 -1.83 7.50 -21.57
N VAL A 230 -2.42 7.02 -22.67
CA VAL A 230 -3.24 5.81 -22.70
C VAL A 230 -2.44 4.55 -22.39
N VAL A 231 -1.19 4.45 -22.87
CA VAL A 231 -0.37 3.25 -22.69
C VAL A 231 0.06 3.13 -21.23
N LEU A 232 0.53 4.21 -20.60
CA LEU A 232 0.86 4.20 -19.17
C LEU A 232 -0.36 3.83 -18.34
N SER A 233 -1.52 4.42 -18.64
CA SER A 233 -2.78 4.06 -17.98
C SER A 233 -3.12 2.59 -18.12
N ALA A 234 -2.95 2.01 -19.31
CA ALA A 234 -3.20 0.59 -19.55
C ALA A 234 -2.24 -0.29 -18.73
N LEU A 235 -0.95 0.04 -18.70
CA LEU A 235 0.05 -0.71 -17.95
C LEU A 235 -0.21 -0.65 -16.43
N CYS A 236 -0.56 0.52 -15.89
CA CYS A 236 -0.95 0.66 -14.49
C CYS A 236 -2.19 -0.20 -14.17
N LYS A 237 -3.29 -0.01 -14.90
CA LYS A 237 -4.58 -0.68 -14.65
C LYS A 237 -4.51 -2.20 -14.85
N VAL A 238 -3.75 -2.69 -15.83
CA VAL A 238 -3.63 -4.14 -16.03
C VAL A 238 -2.75 -4.79 -14.96
N SER A 239 -1.73 -4.09 -14.45
CA SER A 239 -0.85 -4.62 -13.40
C SER A 239 -1.57 -4.97 -12.10
N GLN A 240 -2.71 -4.32 -11.83
CA GLN A 240 -3.58 -4.59 -10.68
C GLN A 240 -4.26 -5.96 -10.74
N LYS A 241 -4.41 -6.54 -11.94
CA LYS A 241 -5.18 -7.76 -12.20
C LYS A 241 -4.32 -9.01 -12.35
N ILE A 242 -3.01 -8.85 -12.60
CA ILE A 242 -2.10 -9.96 -12.90
C ILE A 242 -1.69 -10.66 -11.61
N ILE A 243 -1.85 -11.98 -11.55
CA ILE A 243 -1.49 -12.81 -10.39
C ILE A 243 -0.08 -13.36 -10.53
N GLU A 244 0.34 -13.67 -11.76
CA GLU A 244 1.65 -14.25 -12.03
C GLU A 244 2.74 -13.20 -11.80
N GLU A 245 3.49 -13.36 -10.71
CA GLU A 245 4.48 -12.37 -10.25
C GLU A 245 5.46 -11.94 -11.35
N ASN A 246 5.97 -12.87 -12.16
CA ASN A 246 6.91 -12.56 -13.25
C ASN A 246 6.29 -11.72 -14.37
N VAL A 247 5.04 -12.01 -14.73
CA VAL A 247 4.29 -11.26 -15.77
C VAL A 247 3.95 -9.87 -15.22
N ARG A 248 3.47 -9.81 -13.98
CA ARG A 248 3.15 -8.56 -13.28
C ARG A 248 4.37 -7.66 -13.16
N LYS A 249 5.51 -8.22 -12.72
CA LYS A 249 6.80 -7.53 -12.63
C LYS A 249 7.19 -6.90 -13.97
N ALA A 250 7.07 -7.64 -15.06
CA ALA A 250 7.42 -7.13 -16.39
C ALA A 250 6.50 -5.98 -16.83
N VAL A 251 5.20 -6.07 -16.60
CA VAL A 251 4.25 -4.98 -16.91
C VAL A 251 4.56 -3.72 -16.09
N ILE A 252 4.85 -3.88 -14.79
CA ILE A 252 5.25 -2.76 -13.93
C ILE A 252 6.58 -2.14 -14.41
N GLN A 253 7.58 -2.97 -14.74
CA GLN A 253 8.84 -2.48 -15.32
C GLN A 253 8.60 -1.68 -16.60
N ALA A 254 7.70 -2.14 -17.48
CA ALA A 254 7.36 -1.41 -18.70
C ALA A 254 6.72 -0.04 -18.40
N ALA A 255 5.84 0.04 -17.40
CA ALA A 255 5.26 1.32 -16.96
C ALA A 255 6.35 2.26 -16.42
N VAL A 256 7.24 1.75 -15.56
CA VAL A 256 8.35 2.50 -14.96
C VAL A 256 9.32 3.01 -16.03
N ILE A 257 9.68 2.17 -17.01
CA ILE A 257 10.58 2.53 -18.11
C ILE A 257 9.95 3.63 -18.96
N LYS A 258 8.71 3.44 -19.43
CA LYS A 258 8.03 4.45 -20.24
C LYS A 258 7.89 5.77 -19.48
N PHE A 259 7.47 5.73 -18.22
CA PHE A 259 7.32 6.92 -17.39
C PHE A 259 8.63 7.69 -17.19
N ASN A 260 9.74 6.98 -16.94
CA ASN A 260 11.05 7.60 -16.83
C ASN A 260 11.46 8.34 -18.13
N HIS A 261 11.07 7.82 -19.30
CA HIS A 261 11.35 8.47 -20.59
C HIS A 261 10.50 9.72 -20.83
N GLU A 262 9.30 9.81 -20.24
CA GLU A 262 8.48 11.04 -20.29
C GLU A 262 9.09 12.17 -19.42
N CYS A 263 9.83 11.82 -18.36
CA CYS A 263 10.52 12.76 -17.48
C CYS A 263 9.58 13.83 -16.89
N THR A 264 8.35 13.45 -16.50
CA THR A 264 7.39 14.36 -15.85
C THR A 264 7.69 14.58 -14.36
N LEU A 265 8.37 13.61 -13.73
CA LEU A 265 8.81 13.68 -12.33
C LEU A 265 10.33 13.50 -12.23
N ILE A 266 10.98 14.40 -11.49
CA ILE A 266 12.43 14.32 -11.25
C ILE A 266 12.66 13.60 -9.92
N MET A 267 13.17 12.36 -10.01
CA MET A 267 13.55 11.58 -8.83
C MET A 267 14.83 12.17 -8.22
N LEU A 268 14.83 12.46 -6.93
CA LEU A 268 16.02 12.91 -6.19
C LEU A 268 16.76 11.73 -5.55
N GLY A 269 16.04 10.90 -4.79
CA GLY A 269 16.63 9.76 -4.11
C GLY A 269 15.62 9.00 -3.27
N GLN A 270 16.07 7.88 -2.73
CA GLN A 270 15.35 7.06 -1.77
C GLN A 270 16.03 7.19 -0.41
N ASN A 271 15.24 7.40 0.64
CA ASN A 271 15.75 7.49 2.01
C ASN A 271 16.43 6.17 2.42
N ILE A 272 17.55 6.29 3.13
CA ILE A 272 18.19 5.21 3.88
C ILE A 272 17.70 5.34 5.31
N ILE A 273 16.72 4.51 5.67
CA ILE A 273 16.18 4.49 7.03
C ILE A 273 17.23 3.86 7.94
N GLY A 274 17.47 4.51 9.07
CA GLY A 274 18.30 3.97 10.13
C GLY A 274 17.63 4.19 11.48
N GLU A 275 17.55 3.14 12.28
CA GLU A 275 17.17 3.23 13.68
C GLU A 275 18.43 3.11 14.55
N ASN A 276 18.43 3.82 15.68
CA ASN A 276 19.50 3.74 16.66
C ASN A 276 18.94 3.12 17.92
N TYR A 277 19.52 2.00 18.34
CA TYR A 277 19.18 1.32 19.58
C TYR A 277 20.46 0.95 20.33
N GLY A 278 20.34 0.71 21.64
CA GLY A 278 21.47 0.29 22.46
C GLY A 278 22.07 -1.03 21.94
N SER A 279 23.38 -1.21 22.08
CA SER A 279 24.07 -2.46 21.66
C SER A 279 23.60 -3.72 22.40
N TRP A 280 22.77 -3.54 23.43
CA TRP A 280 22.11 -4.58 24.20
C TRP A 280 20.73 -4.97 23.67
N VAL A 281 20.19 -4.32 22.63
CA VAL A 281 18.92 -4.65 21.97
C VAL A 281 19.17 -5.60 20.81
N TYR A 282 18.39 -6.69 20.75
CA TYR A 282 18.50 -7.76 19.76
C TYR A 282 17.14 -8.11 19.17
N GLY A 283 17.16 -8.78 18.02
CA GLY A 283 15.93 -9.22 17.33
C GLY A 283 15.22 -8.12 16.53
N MET A 284 15.72 -6.88 16.58
CA MET A 284 15.23 -5.80 15.72
C MET A 284 15.46 -6.14 14.24
N TYR A 285 14.45 -5.86 13.41
CA TYR A 285 14.45 -6.04 11.97
C TYR A 285 13.68 -4.88 11.33
N TYR A 286 13.83 -4.70 10.02
CA TYR A 286 13.23 -3.55 9.31
C TYR A 286 12.10 -3.99 8.39
N PRO A 287 10.85 -4.05 8.86
CA PRO A 287 9.71 -4.19 7.96
C PRO A 287 9.58 -2.97 7.05
N LEU A 288 9.27 -3.18 5.76
CA LEU A 288 9.29 -2.09 4.77
C LEU A 288 8.13 -1.10 4.87
N SER A 289 6.94 -1.55 5.25
CA SER A 289 5.70 -0.75 5.32
C SER A 289 4.95 -0.91 6.64
N THR A 290 5.58 -1.59 7.60
CA THR A 290 4.98 -1.92 8.89
C THR A 290 5.96 -1.63 10.02
N PHE A 291 5.60 -2.00 11.24
CA PHE A 291 6.45 -1.85 12.42
C PHE A 291 7.04 -3.20 12.84
N ALA A 292 8.24 -3.15 13.43
CA ALA A 292 8.88 -4.35 13.99
C ALA A 292 8.02 -4.88 15.13
N ARG A 293 7.80 -6.20 15.19
CA ARG A 293 7.03 -6.81 16.26
C ARG A 293 7.82 -6.80 17.56
N TYR A 294 7.30 -6.13 18.57
CA TYR A 294 7.94 -6.01 19.88
C TYR A 294 8.04 -7.32 20.64
N ASP A 295 7.21 -8.32 20.32
CA ASP A 295 7.38 -9.68 20.87
C ASP A 295 8.51 -10.47 20.21
N LEU A 296 9.18 -9.88 19.20
CA LEU A 296 10.37 -10.44 18.57
C LEU A 296 11.67 -9.74 18.99
N VAL A 297 11.55 -8.62 19.73
CA VAL A 297 12.67 -7.78 20.18
C VAL A 297 12.96 -8.08 21.64
N TYR A 298 14.24 -8.14 22.01
CA TYR A 298 14.66 -8.44 23.39
C TYR A 298 15.96 -7.74 23.76
N GLU A 299 16.17 -7.54 25.06
CA GLU A 299 17.39 -6.96 25.62
C GLU A 299 18.25 -8.04 26.30
N ASN A 300 19.57 -7.86 26.29
CA ASN A 300 20.46 -8.66 27.14
C ASN A 300 20.24 -8.29 28.61
N ARG A 301 20.37 -9.26 29.54
CA ARG A 301 20.34 -9.06 31.00
C ARG A 301 21.31 -8.00 31.52
N SER A 302 22.36 -7.66 30.77
CA SER A 302 23.29 -6.59 31.10
C SER A 302 22.88 -5.21 30.59
N ALA A 303 21.68 -5.06 30.01
CA ALA A 303 21.14 -3.77 29.61
C ALA A 303 21.11 -2.80 30.80
N PRO A 304 21.42 -1.50 30.61
CA PRO A 304 21.37 -0.53 31.68
C PRO A 304 19.94 -0.41 32.22
N VAL A 305 19.76 -0.65 33.52
CA VAL A 305 18.47 -0.46 34.19
C VAL A 305 18.40 0.96 34.75
N VAL A 306 17.46 1.74 34.25
CA VAL A 306 17.14 3.10 34.67
C VAL A 306 15.65 3.22 34.98
N ASP A 307 15.31 4.15 35.86
CA ASP A 307 13.92 4.56 36.04
C ASP A 307 13.46 5.31 34.79
N THR A 308 12.32 4.92 34.23
CA THR A 308 11.76 5.57 33.04
C THR A 308 11.11 6.91 33.37
N GLY A 309 10.86 7.18 34.65
CA GLY A 309 10.04 8.32 35.09
C GLY A 309 8.55 8.10 34.87
N VAL A 310 8.14 6.93 34.37
CA VAL A 310 6.74 6.58 34.05
C VAL A 310 6.29 5.46 34.98
N LEU A 311 5.31 5.73 35.84
CA LEU A 311 4.70 4.75 36.75
C LEU A 311 5.68 3.99 37.67
N GLY A 312 6.89 4.51 37.88
CA GLY A 312 7.96 3.81 38.62
C GLY A 312 8.47 2.54 37.92
N ILE A 313 8.15 2.38 36.63
CA ILE A 313 8.62 1.29 35.78
C ILE A 313 10.08 1.55 35.42
N LYS A 314 10.89 0.49 35.48
CA LYS A 314 12.28 0.50 35.02
C LYS A 314 12.40 -0.24 33.70
N ASN A 315 13.36 0.12 32.85
CA ASN A 315 13.74 -0.70 31.71
C ASN A 315 14.61 -1.88 32.19
N ASP A 316 13.96 -2.86 32.80
CA ASP A 316 14.61 -4.10 33.27
C ASP A 316 14.44 -5.22 32.24
N PRO A 317 15.04 -6.42 32.43
CA PRO A 317 14.96 -7.50 31.46
C PRO A 317 13.54 -8.02 31.17
N GLU A 318 12.52 -7.60 31.93
CA GLU A 318 11.11 -7.94 31.70
C GLU A 318 10.33 -6.80 31.00
N THR A 319 10.96 -5.62 30.84
CA THR A 319 10.30 -4.40 30.35
C THR A 319 11.11 -3.70 29.26
N MET A 320 10.57 -3.68 28.04
CA MET A 320 11.10 -2.85 26.94
C MET A 320 10.47 -1.45 26.98
N VAL A 321 11.30 -0.42 26.76
CA VAL A 321 10.88 0.99 26.79
C VAL A 321 11.21 1.66 25.46
N ILE A 322 10.19 2.24 24.84
CA ILE A 322 10.32 2.89 23.53
C ILE A 322 10.01 4.38 23.70
N GLY A 323 11.02 5.21 23.45
CA GLY A 323 10.86 6.66 23.39
C GLY A 323 10.52 7.08 21.97
N THR A 324 9.34 7.65 21.76
CA THR A 324 8.85 8.09 20.45
C THR A 324 8.09 9.41 20.60
N ILE A 325 7.81 10.09 19.48
CA ILE A 325 7.05 11.34 19.43
C ILE A 325 5.70 11.10 18.77
N GLY A 326 4.65 11.75 19.29
CA GLY A 326 3.30 11.62 18.77
C GLY A 326 2.35 10.95 19.76
N TRP A 327 1.09 10.86 19.34
CA TRP A 327 -0.01 10.26 20.08
C TRP A 327 -1.02 9.72 19.05
N PRO A 328 -1.63 8.54 19.25
CA PRO A 328 -2.63 8.04 18.33
C PRO A 328 -3.84 8.96 18.34
N ASP A 329 -4.38 9.29 17.17
CA ASP A 329 -5.64 10.05 17.08
C ASP A 329 -6.73 9.34 17.91
N THR A 330 -6.83 8.02 17.73
CA THR A 330 -7.64 7.13 18.57
C THR A 330 -7.04 5.72 18.66
N PHE A 331 -7.55 4.87 19.55
CA PHE A 331 -7.24 3.45 19.53
C PHE A 331 -8.10 2.61 18.55
N ASP A 332 -8.92 3.26 17.71
CA ASP A 332 -9.78 2.60 16.73
C ASP A 332 -9.11 2.51 15.34
N PRO A 333 -8.89 1.30 14.81
CA PRO A 333 -8.33 1.10 13.48
C PRO A 333 -9.15 1.70 12.32
N ALA A 334 -10.43 2.02 12.55
CA ALA A 334 -11.27 2.70 11.55
C ALA A 334 -10.94 4.20 11.38
N LYS A 335 -10.17 4.81 12.30
CA LYS A 335 -9.83 6.24 12.30
C LYS A 335 -8.34 6.48 12.15
N SER A 336 -7.52 5.87 13.01
CA SER A 336 -6.11 6.24 13.09
C SER A 336 -5.36 5.75 11.85
N TYR A 337 -4.85 6.71 11.10
CA TYR A 337 -4.12 6.50 9.86
C TYR A 337 -2.65 6.90 9.95
N GLU A 338 -2.30 7.67 10.98
CA GLU A 338 -0.93 8.10 11.21
C GLU A 338 -0.06 6.97 11.80
N SER A 339 1.26 7.10 11.63
CA SER A 339 2.24 6.06 11.91
C SER A 339 2.24 5.55 13.36
N PHE A 340 2.04 6.41 14.34
CA PHE A 340 2.11 6.05 15.76
C PHE A 340 0.96 5.12 16.17
N GLY A 341 -0.26 5.43 15.77
CA GLY A 341 -1.43 4.58 15.99
C GLY A 341 -1.27 3.24 15.30
N TRP A 342 -0.74 3.24 14.07
CA TRP A 342 -0.41 2.00 13.37
C TRP A 342 0.64 1.17 14.11
N GLU A 343 1.69 1.77 14.67
CA GLU A 343 2.65 1.05 15.51
C GLU A 343 1.93 0.29 16.64
N ILE A 344 1.07 0.96 17.40
CA ILE A 344 0.27 0.31 18.46
C ILE A 344 -0.60 -0.82 17.90
N PHE A 345 -1.27 -0.60 16.78
CA PHE A 345 -2.18 -1.58 16.20
C PHE A 345 -1.47 -2.88 15.81
N TRP A 346 -0.21 -2.81 15.39
CA TRP A 346 0.57 -4.01 15.05
C TRP A 346 0.84 -4.94 16.23
N HIS A 347 0.80 -4.41 17.46
CA HIS A 347 1.01 -5.16 18.68
C HIS A 347 -0.30 -5.65 19.32
N VAL A 348 -1.39 -4.92 19.07
CA VAL A 348 -2.66 -5.11 19.78
C VAL A 348 -3.70 -5.84 18.92
N TYR A 349 -3.75 -5.57 17.61
CA TYR A 349 -4.73 -6.18 16.71
C TYR A 349 -4.07 -7.16 15.74
N GLY A 350 -4.67 -8.34 15.62
CA GLY A 350 -4.42 -9.28 14.53
C GLY A 350 -5.22 -8.89 13.29
N ARG A 351 -4.66 -9.19 12.13
CA ARG A 351 -5.25 -9.02 10.80
C ARG A 351 -5.46 -10.37 10.13
N LEU A 352 -6.12 -10.38 8.99
CA LEU A 352 -6.27 -11.60 8.19
C LEU A 352 -4.91 -12.13 7.70
N VAL A 353 -4.04 -11.23 7.28
CA VAL A 353 -2.68 -11.52 6.81
C VAL A 353 -1.70 -10.51 7.39
N THR A 354 -0.42 -10.88 7.47
CA THR A 354 0.66 -10.02 7.96
C THR A 354 1.90 -10.15 7.08
N LEU A 355 2.80 -9.18 7.14
CA LEU A 355 4.18 -9.36 6.71
C LEU A 355 4.99 -10.03 7.82
N TRP A 356 5.83 -11.00 7.45
CA TRP A 356 6.71 -11.67 8.41
C TRP A 356 8.11 -11.09 8.31
N ARG A 357 8.55 -10.37 9.34
CA ARG A 357 9.87 -9.73 9.36
C ARG A 357 10.09 -8.80 8.15
N GLU A 358 11.08 -9.11 7.33
CA GLU A 358 11.49 -8.36 6.14
C GLU A 358 10.85 -8.91 4.85
N GLU A 359 10.00 -9.94 4.98
CA GLU A 359 9.26 -10.50 3.86
C GLU A 359 8.28 -9.47 3.30
N THR A 360 8.15 -9.46 1.97
CA THR A 360 7.31 -8.49 1.25
C THR A 360 6.03 -9.11 0.70
N GLU A 361 5.88 -10.43 0.81
CA GLU A 361 4.68 -11.16 0.46
C GLU A 361 3.81 -11.39 1.72
N PRO A 362 2.49 -11.12 1.66
CA PRO A 362 1.59 -11.39 2.78
C PRO A 362 1.61 -12.86 3.19
N THR A 363 1.56 -13.09 4.50
CA THR A 363 1.55 -14.41 5.12
C THR A 363 0.31 -14.61 6.00
N PRO A 364 -0.17 -15.86 6.18
CA PRO A 364 -1.32 -16.14 7.04
C PRO A 364 -1.18 -15.60 8.47
N GLU A 365 -2.21 -14.92 8.99
CA GLU A 365 -2.33 -14.53 10.40
C GLU A 365 -3.65 -15.08 10.98
N LEU A 366 -4.70 -14.26 11.06
CA LEU A 366 -6.05 -14.70 11.45
C LEU A 366 -6.77 -15.44 10.32
N ALA A 367 -6.40 -15.22 9.07
CA ALA A 367 -6.73 -16.13 7.98
C ALA A 367 -5.64 -17.18 7.84
N VAL A 368 -6.04 -18.42 7.53
CA VAL A 368 -5.13 -19.56 7.39
C VAL A 368 -4.84 -19.88 5.92
N ALA A 369 -5.70 -19.42 5.02
CA ALA A 369 -5.60 -19.58 3.58
C ALA A 369 -6.46 -18.53 2.87
N TRP A 370 -6.14 -18.24 1.61
CA TRP A 370 -6.97 -17.40 0.74
C TRP A 370 -6.98 -17.87 -0.71
N ALA A 371 -8.06 -17.54 -1.41
CA ALA A 371 -8.19 -17.79 -2.84
C ALA A 371 -9.14 -16.78 -3.49
N PHE A 372 -9.02 -16.62 -4.80
CA PHE A 372 -9.88 -15.78 -5.62
C PHE A 372 -10.77 -16.63 -6.52
N SER A 373 -11.96 -16.15 -6.83
CA SER A 373 -12.76 -16.65 -7.97
C SER A 373 -11.98 -16.54 -9.29
N LYS A 374 -12.36 -17.31 -10.32
CA LYS A 374 -11.74 -17.25 -11.65
C LYS A 374 -11.73 -15.85 -12.28
N ASN A 375 -12.79 -15.08 -12.09
CA ASN A 375 -12.88 -13.71 -12.60
C ASN A 375 -12.21 -12.69 -11.66
N MET A 376 -11.60 -13.13 -10.56
CA MET A 376 -10.85 -12.32 -9.60
C MET A 376 -11.67 -11.25 -8.88
N THR A 377 -13.01 -11.34 -8.89
CA THR A 377 -13.87 -10.35 -8.22
C THR A 377 -14.38 -10.81 -6.85
N ASP A 378 -14.19 -12.08 -6.49
CA ASP A 378 -14.45 -12.58 -5.15
C ASP A 378 -13.15 -13.06 -4.51
N LEU A 379 -12.82 -12.55 -3.33
CA LEU A 379 -11.71 -12.97 -2.49
C LEU A 379 -12.24 -13.70 -1.26
N TYR A 380 -11.76 -14.92 -1.06
CA TYR A 380 -12.12 -15.79 0.06
C TYR A 380 -10.96 -15.88 1.03
N PHE A 381 -11.20 -15.59 2.31
CA PHE A 381 -10.28 -15.94 3.40
C PHE A 381 -10.91 -17.00 4.29
N VAL A 382 -10.18 -18.09 4.52
CA VAL A 382 -10.55 -19.10 5.51
C VAL A 382 -10.06 -18.62 6.88
N PHE A 383 -10.98 -18.41 7.82
CA PHE A 383 -10.65 -17.84 9.12
C PHE A 383 -10.16 -18.90 10.11
N ARG A 384 -9.17 -18.56 10.93
CA ARG A 384 -8.59 -19.44 11.95
C ARG A 384 -9.57 -19.71 13.08
N GLY A 385 -9.76 -20.98 13.41
CA GLY A 385 -10.55 -21.41 14.56
C GLY A 385 -9.81 -21.23 15.89
N GLY A 386 -10.59 -21.04 16.96
CA GLY A 386 -10.06 -20.99 18.33
C GLY A 386 -9.43 -19.67 18.76
N VAL A 387 -9.52 -18.61 17.94
CA VAL A 387 -9.02 -17.28 18.29
C VAL A 387 -10.02 -16.56 19.20
N VAL A 388 -9.48 -15.84 20.20
CA VAL A 388 -10.26 -14.92 21.04
C VAL A 388 -9.60 -13.54 21.07
N ALA A 389 -10.42 -12.51 21.26
CA ALA A 389 -10.00 -11.15 21.58
C ALA A 389 -10.15 -10.90 23.09
N TYR A 390 -9.12 -10.34 23.72
CA TYR A 390 -9.09 -9.99 25.14
C TYR A 390 -9.48 -8.52 25.36
N ASP A 391 -10.44 -8.30 26.26
CA ASP A 391 -10.88 -7.02 26.77
C ASP A 391 -10.30 -6.81 28.17
N PRO A 392 -9.24 -5.98 28.31
CA PRO A 392 -8.58 -5.74 29.58
C PRO A 392 -9.40 -4.85 30.53
N TRP A 393 -10.41 -4.15 30.02
CA TRP A 393 -11.23 -3.20 30.78
C TRP A 393 -12.28 -3.91 31.63
N ASN A 394 -12.75 -5.07 31.17
CA ASN A 394 -13.72 -5.93 31.86
C ASN A 394 -13.19 -7.33 32.17
N ASN A 395 -11.91 -7.60 31.89
CA ASN A 395 -11.27 -8.91 32.03
C ASN A 395 -12.09 -10.04 31.37
N LYS A 396 -12.41 -9.87 30.09
CA LYS A 396 -13.29 -10.77 29.34
C LYS A 396 -12.70 -11.13 27.98
N THR A 397 -13.03 -12.30 27.46
CA THR A 397 -12.64 -12.73 26.11
C THR A 397 -13.85 -12.88 25.19
N TYR A 398 -13.67 -12.58 23.91
CA TYR A 398 -14.67 -12.71 22.86
C TYR A 398 -14.15 -13.64 21.76
N LYS A 399 -14.90 -14.67 21.39
CA LYS A 399 -14.51 -15.57 20.29
C LYS A 399 -14.58 -14.83 18.96
N LEU A 400 -13.60 -15.07 18.09
CA LEU A 400 -13.58 -14.51 16.75
C LEU A 400 -13.94 -15.56 15.68
N SER A 401 -14.47 -15.05 14.58
CA SER A 401 -14.86 -15.80 13.38
C SER A 401 -14.72 -14.93 12.13
N ALA A 402 -15.01 -15.51 10.96
CA ALA A 402 -15.14 -14.76 9.70
C ALA A 402 -16.13 -13.59 9.77
N VAL A 403 -17.15 -13.64 10.65
CA VAL A 403 -18.11 -12.54 10.85
C VAL A 403 -17.41 -11.30 11.38
N ASP A 404 -16.49 -11.45 12.32
CA ASP A 404 -15.76 -10.34 12.92
C ASP A 404 -14.81 -9.66 11.91
N ALA A 405 -14.19 -10.46 11.03
CA ALA A 405 -13.39 -9.92 9.93
C ALA A 405 -14.22 -9.08 8.96
N LEU A 406 -15.37 -9.60 8.53
CA LEU A 406 -16.27 -8.85 7.63
C LEU A 406 -16.83 -7.59 8.33
N PHE A 407 -17.26 -7.72 9.59
CA PHE A 407 -17.77 -6.61 10.38
C PHE A 407 -16.74 -5.50 10.53
N SER A 408 -15.47 -5.84 10.77
CA SER A 408 -14.39 -4.86 10.93
C SER A 408 -14.20 -4.01 9.67
N ALA A 409 -14.08 -4.65 8.50
CA ALA A 409 -13.93 -3.97 7.22
C ALA A 409 -15.19 -3.17 6.85
N TRP A 410 -16.38 -3.77 7.02
CA TRP A 410 -17.66 -3.10 6.76
C TRP A 410 -17.86 -1.87 7.65
N ARG A 411 -17.49 -1.98 8.93
CA ARG A 411 -17.61 -0.90 9.93
C ARG A 411 -16.70 0.27 9.59
N ALA A 412 -15.45 0.02 9.19
CA ALA A 412 -14.53 1.08 8.79
C ALA A 412 -15.12 1.91 7.64
N VAL A 413 -15.67 1.25 6.61
CA VAL A 413 -16.36 1.92 5.50
C VAL A 413 -17.64 2.62 5.96
N ARG A 414 -18.45 2.00 6.82
CA ARG A 414 -19.70 2.56 7.32
C ARG A 414 -19.50 3.84 8.13
N LEU A 415 -18.50 3.84 9.02
CA LEU A 415 -18.21 4.99 9.86
C LEU A 415 -17.76 6.19 9.01
N ASN A 416 -16.98 5.92 7.94
CA ASN A 416 -16.51 6.93 6.99
C ASN A 416 -15.93 8.15 7.71
N LEU A 417 -14.99 7.90 8.62
CA LEU A 417 -14.45 8.94 9.50
C LEU A 417 -13.55 9.90 8.70
N PRO A 418 -13.63 11.23 8.94
CA PRO A 418 -12.78 12.19 8.25
C PRO A 418 -11.30 11.90 8.48
N GLY A 419 -10.49 11.88 7.42
CA GLY A 419 -9.05 11.57 7.50
C GLY A 419 -8.72 10.11 7.84
N GLY A 420 -9.71 9.22 7.87
CA GLY A 420 -9.52 7.80 8.16
C GLY A 420 -9.01 6.99 6.95
N PRO A 421 -8.55 5.74 7.20
CA PRO A 421 -8.01 4.85 6.18
C PRO A 421 -9.09 4.07 5.41
N GLN A 422 -10.39 4.36 5.58
CA GLN A 422 -11.49 3.57 5.00
C GLN A 422 -11.46 3.49 3.47
N TRP A 423 -10.87 4.49 2.82
CA TRP A 423 -10.71 4.53 1.37
C TRP A 423 -9.93 3.30 0.86
N MET A 424 -8.99 2.78 1.65
CA MET A 424 -8.20 1.59 1.33
C MET A 424 -9.07 0.34 1.23
N ILE A 425 -10.28 0.34 1.83
CA ILE A 425 -11.25 -0.75 1.69
C ILE A 425 -12.30 -0.38 0.65
N ASP A 426 -12.99 0.76 0.81
CA ASP A 426 -14.17 1.10 -0.01
C ASP A 426 -13.84 1.29 -1.51
N SER A 427 -12.62 1.73 -1.84
CA SER A 427 -12.21 1.90 -3.24
C SER A 427 -12.15 0.57 -4.00
N PHE A 428 -11.95 -0.55 -3.29
CA PHE A 428 -11.69 -1.85 -3.90
C PHE A 428 -12.74 -2.90 -3.56
N ILE A 429 -13.41 -2.77 -2.41
CA ILE A 429 -14.34 -3.76 -1.88
C ILE A 429 -15.74 -3.16 -1.78
N ASP A 430 -16.72 -3.84 -2.36
CA ASP A 430 -18.13 -3.63 -2.02
C ASP A 430 -18.45 -4.41 -0.74
N VAL A 431 -18.37 -3.72 0.40
CA VAL A 431 -18.60 -4.33 1.71
C VAL A 431 -20.03 -4.80 1.92
N ASN A 432 -21.01 -4.27 1.17
CA ASN A 432 -22.42 -4.70 1.28
C ASN A 432 -22.73 -5.92 0.42
N ALA A 433 -22.00 -6.10 -0.69
CA ALA A 433 -22.05 -7.32 -1.52
C ALA A 433 -21.12 -8.44 -1.01
N SER A 434 -20.31 -8.16 0.00
CA SER A 434 -19.49 -9.13 0.71
C SER A 434 -20.35 -9.98 1.65
N SER A 435 -19.86 -11.15 2.07
CA SER A 435 -20.63 -12.07 2.93
C SER A 435 -19.74 -13.04 3.70
N VAL A 436 -20.29 -13.64 4.75
CA VAL A 436 -19.73 -14.83 5.39
C VAL A 436 -20.40 -16.08 4.83
N ILE A 437 -19.59 -17.07 4.49
CA ILE A 437 -20.04 -18.39 4.04
C ILE A 437 -19.42 -19.47 4.90
N THR A 438 -19.99 -20.67 4.83
CA THR A 438 -19.46 -21.87 5.49
C THR A 438 -18.31 -22.47 4.68
N GLU A 439 -17.52 -23.29 5.36
CA GLU A 439 -16.48 -24.12 4.76
C GLU A 439 -17.02 -25.04 3.66
N ASP A 440 -18.20 -25.64 3.86
CA ASP A 440 -18.84 -26.53 2.88
C ASP A 440 -19.29 -25.79 1.60
N GLU A 441 -19.74 -24.55 1.74
CA GLU A 441 -20.07 -23.70 0.59
C GLU A 441 -18.82 -23.32 -0.20
N LEU A 442 -17.73 -22.98 0.48
CA LEU A 442 -16.45 -22.70 -0.18
C LEU A 442 -15.95 -23.94 -0.93
N ASP A 443 -16.03 -25.12 -0.32
CA ASP A 443 -15.66 -26.39 -0.97
C ASP A 443 -16.51 -26.64 -2.23
N SER A 444 -17.81 -26.39 -2.14
CA SER A 444 -18.74 -26.51 -3.28
C SER A 444 -18.42 -25.53 -4.41
N ILE A 445 -18.07 -24.29 -4.09
CA ILE A 445 -17.63 -23.28 -5.07
C ILE A 445 -16.31 -23.71 -5.72
N ALA A 446 -15.33 -24.14 -4.93
CA ALA A 446 -14.05 -24.60 -5.44
C ALA A 446 -14.20 -25.80 -6.39
N LYS A 447 -15.11 -26.73 -6.06
CA LYS A 447 -15.37 -27.91 -6.89
C LYS A 447 -16.06 -27.59 -8.21
N SER A 448 -17.00 -26.65 -8.20
CA SER A 448 -17.79 -26.29 -9.38
C SER A 448 -17.05 -25.35 -10.33
N GLU A 449 -16.39 -24.35 -9.77
CA GLU A 449 -15.77 -23.28 -10.55
C GLU A 449 -14.26 -23.37 -10.59
N GLY A 450 -13.61 -23.96 -9.59
CA GLY A 450 -12.17 -23.83 -9.35
C GLY A 450 -11.82 -22.44 -8.81
N LEU A 451 -10.94 -22.38 -7.81
CA LEU A 451 -10.45 -21.13 -7.23
C LEU A 451 -8.96 -20.93 -7.53
N ILE A 452 -8.53 -19.69 -7.71
CA ILE A 452 -7.14 -19.34 -8.01
C ILE A 452 -6.47 -18.87 -6.73
N THR A 453 -5.33 -19.44 -6.37
CA THR A 453 -4.54 -19.01 -5.21
C THR A 453 -3.07 -18.84 -5.59
N SER A 454 -2.38 -17.97 -4.86
CA SER A 454 -0.95 -17.75 -5.00
C SER A 454 -0.33 -17.44 -3.63
N TYR A 455 0.78 -18.10 -3.32
CA TYR A 455 1.55 -17.92 -2.09
C TYR A 455 2.98 -18.45 -2.26
N LYS A 456 3.98 -17.68 -1.80
CA LYS A 456 5.42 -18.03 -1.85
C LYS A 456 5.90 -18.36 -3.25
N GLY A 457 5.53 -17.51 -4.21
CA GLY A 457 5.91 -17.63 -5.63
C GLY A 457 5.29 -18.84 -6.35
N LYS A 458 4.33 -19.54 -5.73
CA LYS A 458 3.57 -20.63 -6.34
C LYS A 458 2.15 -20.17 -6.59
N SER A 459 1.55 -20.62 -7.69
CA SER A 459 0.13 -20.39 -7.97
C SER A 459 -0.53 -21.71 -8.37
N ALA A 460 -1.80 -21.87 -8.02
CA ALA A 460 -2.58 -23.06 -8.32
C ALA A 460 -4.06 -22.74 -8.56
N THR A 461 -4.71 -23.58 -9.35
CA THR A 461 -6.18 -23.69 -9.30
C THR A 461 -6.53 -24.82 -8.33
N VAL A 462 -7.27 -24.51 -7.27
CA VAL A 462 -7.71 -25.47 -6.25
C VAL A 462 -9.17 -25.85 -6.47
N THR A 463 -9.50 -27.11 -6.20
CA THR A 463 -10.82 -27.69 -6.47
C THR A 463 -11.58 -28.13 -5.21
N SER A 464 -11.00 -27.89 -4.03
CA SER A 464 -11.60 -28.17 -2.73
C SER A 464 -11.00 -27.27 -1.65
N LEU A 465 -11.69 -27.13 -0.50
CA LEU A 465 -11.13 -26.46 0.68
C LEU A 465 -9.87 -27.18 1.17
N ASN A 466 -9.85 -28.52 1.10
CA ASN A 466 -8.70 -29.31 1.51
C ASN A 466 -7.46 -29.05 0.63
N ASP A 467 -7.63 -28.90 -0.69
CA ASP A 467 -6.54 -28.51 -1.59
C ASP A 467 -6.00 -27.14 -1.20
N LEU A 468 -6.90 -26.20 -0.90
CA LEU A 468 -6.55 -24.85 -0.46
C LEU A 468 -5.76 -24.87 0.85
N LEU A 469 -6.25 -25.55 1.89
CA LEU A 469 -5.56 -25.63 3.18
C LEU A 469 -4.20 -26.33 3.06
N LYS A 470 -4.08 -27.37 2.25
CA LYS A 470 -2.80 -28.05 1.97
C LYS A 470 -1.81 -27.13 1.26
N PHE A 471 -2.28 -26.29 0.34
CA PHE A 471 -1.43 -25.31 -0.34
C PHE A 471 -0.76 -24.35 0.65
N PHE A 472 -1.47 -23.98 1.73
CA PHE A 472 -0.95 -23.15 2.82
C PHE A 472 -0.33 -23.95 3.99
N ASN A 473 -0.24 -25.27 3.88
CA ASN A 473 0.27 -26.15 4.94
C ASN A 473 -0.47 -25.99 6.29
N TYR A 474 -1.80 -25.87 6.25
CA TYR A 474 -2.63 -25.70 7.44
C TYR A 474 -3.46 -26.93 7.77
N THR A 475 -3.48 -27.34 9.04
CA THR A 475 -4.22 -28.51 9.55
C THR A 475 -5.06 -28.22 10.80
N GLY A 476 -5.10 -26.96 11.24
CA GLY A 476 -5.85 -26.56 12.44
C GLY A 476 -7.35 -26.35 12.19
N PRO A 477 -8.10 -25.98 13.23
CA PRO A 477 -9.53 -25.68 13.10
C PRO A 477 -9.78 -24.38 12.33
N THR A 478 -10.93 -24.28 11.67
CA THR A 478 -11.41 -23.06 11.00
C THR A 478 -12.64 -22.49 11.71
N ALA A 479 -12.97 -21.23 11.44
CA ALA A 479 -14.16 -20.56 11.98
C ALA A 479 -14.86 -19.70 10.92
N GLY A 480 -15.31 -20.36 9.86
CA GLY A 480 -16.02 -19.76 8.73
C GLY A 480 -15.08 -19.16 7.68
N VAL A 481 -15.69 -18.70 6.59
CA VAL A 481 -15.01 -18.09 5.45
C VAL A 481 -15.60 -16.70 5.21
N VAL A 482 -14.75 -15.68 5.14
CA VAL A 482 -15.18 -14.35 4.69
C VAL A 482 -14.95 -14.23 3.18
N LYS A 483 -16.01 -13.87 2.47
CA LYS A 483 -16.01 -13.51 1.05
C LYS A 483 -16.05 -11.99 0.93
N PHE A 484 -14.96 -11.38 0.49
CA PHE A 484 -14.95 -9.99 0.06
C PHE A 484 -15.29 -9.88 -1.42
N LYS A 485 -16.30 -9.06 -1.74
CA LYS A 485 -16.66 -8.72 -3.12
C LYS A 485 -15.80 -7.56 -3.59
N LEU A 486 -14.85 -7.82 -4.46
CA LEU A 486 -14.06 -6.76 -5.09
C LEU A 486 -14.88 -6.08 -6.19
N ARG A 487 -14.77 -4.76 -6.28
CA ARG A 487 -15.39 -3.95 -7.34
C ARG A 487 -14.80 -4.25 -8.71
N PHE A 488 -13.54 -4.68 -8.73
CA PHE A 488 -12.80 -5.12 -9.90
C PHE A 488 -11.68 -6.08 -9.47
N PRO A 489 -11.10 -6.88 -10.39
CA PRO A 489 -9.92 -7.68 -10.09
C PRO A 489 -8.77 -6.84 -9.50
N TYR A 490 -8.40 -7.11 -8.24
CA TYR A 490 -7.37 -6.35 -7.54
C TYR A 490 -6.61 -7.25 -6.56
N VAL A 491 -5.53 -7.87 -7.03
CA VAL A 491 -4.68 -8.76 -6.22
C VAL A 491 -3.97 -8.03 -5.06
N PRO A 492 -3.52 -6.75 -5.20
CA PRO A 492 -2.84 -6.04 -4.12
C PRO A 492 -3.68 -5.81 -2.86
N ILE A 493 -4.99 -6.11 -2.89
CA ILE A 493 -5.85 -6.06 -1.71
C ILE A 493 -5.29 -6.84 -0.52
N LEU A 494 -4.51 -7.91 -0.77
CA LEU A 494 -3.83 -8.67 0.27
C LEU A 494 -2.85 -7.80 1.08
N GLN A 495 -2.14 -6.87 0.43
CA GLN A 495 -1.22 -5.93 1.10
C GLN A 495 -1.99 -4.90 1.94
N ILE A 496 -3.18 -4.47 1.50
CA ILE A 496 -4.03 -3.59 2.31
C ILE A 496 -4.47 -4.29 3.60
N PHE A 497 -4.81 -5.59 3.53
CA PHE A 497 -5.16 -6.36 4.72
C PHE A 497 -4.00 -6.55 5.71
N THR A 498 -2.74 -6.25 5.34
CA THR A 498 -1.63 -6.23 6.31
C THR A 498 -1.56 -4.94 7.12
N THR A 499 -2.29 -3.89 6.73
CA THR A 499 -2.19 -2.56 7.36
C THR A 499 -3.13 -2.40 8.56
N GLY A 500 -3.11 -1.23 9.20
CA GLY A 500 -3.92 -0.92 10.37
C GLY A 500 -5.42 -1.10 10.12
N VAL A 501 -5.93 -0.69 8.97
CA VAL A 501 -7.36 -0.83 8.60
C VAL A 501 -7.80 -2.30 8.45
N GLY A 502 -6.85 -3.22 8.23
CA GLY A 502 -7.09 -4.66 8.18
C GLY A 502 -7.26 -5.32 9.55
N SER A 503 -7.14 -4.56 10.64
CA SER A 503 -7.30 -5.04 12.02
C SER A 503 -8.69 -5.63 12.26
N VAL A 504 -8.74 -6.79 12.89
CA VAL A 504 -9.99 -7.48 13.23
C VAL A 504 -10.39 -7.18 14.67
N ILE A 505 -11.58 -6.63 14.84
CA ILE A 505 -12.22 -6.37 16.13
C ILE A 505 -13.40 -7.34 16.38
N PRO A 506 -13.65 -7.76 17.63
CA PRO A 506 -14.83 -8.53 17.99
C PRO A 506 -16.12 -7.71 17.84
N MET A 507 -17.01 -8.15 16.95
CA MET A 507 -18.32 -7.52 16.73
C MET A 507 -19.16 -7.52 18.01
N GLN A 508 -19.04 -8.57 18.82
CA GLN A 508 -19.74 -8.69 20.10
C GLN A 508 -19.32 -7.61 21.10
N TYR A 509 -18.03 -7.27 21.17
CA TYR A 509 -17.56 -6.20 22.04
C TYR A 509 -18.06 -4.84 21.54
N ALA A 510 -17.93 -4.58 20.23
CA ALA A 510 -18.33 -3.31 19.63
C ALA A 510 -19.83 -3.02 19.80
N LEU A 511 -20.69 -4.03 19.66
CA LEU A 511 -22.15 -3.87 19.71
C LEU A 511 -22.79 -4.14 21.07
N GLY A 512 -22.09 -4.81 21.99
CA GLY A 512 -22.60 -5.18 23.30
C GLY A 512 -23.93 -5.94 23.20
N ASP A 513 -24.96 -5.44 23.89
CA ASP A 513 -26.29 -6.06 23.96
C ASP A 513 -27.00 -6.15 22.60
N LYS A 514 -26.58 -5.36 21.61
CA LYS A 514 -27.14 -5.38 20.25
C LYS A 514 -26.59 -6.51 19.38
N TYR A 515 -25.53 -7.20 19.84
CA TYR A 515 -24.81 -8.20 19.05
C TYR A 515 -25.70 -9.33 18.52
N GLN A 516 -26.52 -9.95 19.39
CA GLN A 516 -27.36 -11.09 18.98
C GLN A 516 -28.39 -10.70 17.92
N SER A 517 -29.03 -9.54 18.08
CA SER A 517 -29.96 -9.00 17.09
C SER A 517 -29.25 -8.67 15.77
N ALA A 518 -28.07 -8.06 15.83
CA ALA A 518 -27.29 -7.73 14.64
C ALA A 518 -26.79 -8.97 13.89
N LEU A 519 -26.41 -10.02 14.62
CA LEU A 519 -26.01 -11.30 14.04
C LEU A 519 -27.20 -11.99 13.34
N ALA A 520 -28.37 -12.00 13.97
CA ALA A 520 -29.59 -12.55 13.39
C ALA A 520 -30.04 -11.77 12.15
N ASP A 521 -30.10 -10.43 12.24
CA ASP A 521 -30.55 -9.55 11.16
C ASP A 521 -29.64 -9.63 9.92
N SER A 522 -28.34 -9.82 10.13
CA SER A 522 -27.37 -10.03 9.05
C SER A 522 -27.32 -11.46 8.53
N ASN A 523 -28.14 -12.38 9.07
CA ASN A 523 -28.10 -13.79 8.77
C ASN A 523 -26.67 -14.36 8.93
N ASN A 524 -26.08 -14.17 10.11
CA ASN A 524 -24.71 -14.56 10.43
C ASN A 524 -23.66 -13.97 9.47
N GLY A 525 -23.81 -12.69 9.10
CA GLY A 525 -22.87 -12.00 8.20
C GLY A 525 -23.08 -12.26 6.70
N ARG A 526 -24.16 -12.94 6.29
CA ARG A 526 -24.53 -13.09 4.88
C ARG A 526 -25.10 -11.81 4.26
N ASN A 527 -25.64 -10.92 5.09
CA ASN A 527 -26.19 -9.63 4.71
C ASN A 527 -25.60 -8.52 5.60
N PRO A 528 -24.35 -8.10 5.36
CA PRO A 528 -23.68 -7.11 6.20
C PRO A 528 -24.36 -5.73 6.19
N ALA A 529 -25.12 -5.40 5.13
CA ALA A 529 -25.90 -4.16 5.06
C ALA A 529 -26.92 -4.03 6.21
N ALA A 530 -27.37 -5.16 6.79
CA ALA A 530 -28.26 -5.14 7.95
C ALA A 530 -27.62 -4.52 9.20
N TRP A 531 -26.28 -4.48 9.30
CA TRP A 531 -25.58 -3.86 10.42
C TRP A 531 -25.75 -2.34 10.48
N ALA A 532 -26.20 -1.70 9.39
CA ALA A 532 -26.48 -0.25 9.34
C ALA A 532 -27.54 0.20 10.35
N LYS A 533 -28.37 -0.73 10.86
CA LYS A 533 -29.32 -0.48 11.96
C LYS A 533 -28.64 -0.24 13.31
N TYR A 534 -27.40 -0.72 13.46
CA TYR A 534 -26.67 -0.75 14.74
C TYR A 534 -25.41 0.12 14.73
N VAL A 535 -24.89 0.45 13.54
CA VAL A 535 -23.72 1.32 13.33
C VAL A 535 -24.09 2.50 12.44
N GLN A 536 -23.89 3.71 12.95
CA GLN A 536 -24.15 4.97 12.27
C GLN A 536 -22.85 5.52 11.65
N PRO A 537 -22.92 6.33 10.58
CA PRO A 537 -21.75 7.06 10.09
C PRO A 537 -21.30 8.13 11.07
N GLY A 538 -20.01 8.46 11.05
CA GLY A 538 -19.41 9.57 11.79
C GLY A 538 -18.91 9.23 13.18
N GLU A 539 -18.27 10.22 13.80
CA GLU A 539 -17.57 10.12 15.09
C GLU A 539 -18.53 10.01 16.28
N ASP A 540 -19.84 10.17 16.06
CA ASP A 540 -20.84 10.04 17.11
C ASP A 540 -21.27 8.60 17.39
N ASP A 541 -20.92 7.67 16.51
CA ASP A 541 -21.27 6.26 16.64
C ASP A 541 -20.69 5.64 17.93
N ALA A 542 -21.52 4.85 18.61
CA ALA A 542 -21.17 4.27 19.90
C ALA A 542 -20.01 3.27 19.81
N THR A 543 -19.88 2.56 18.68
CA THR A 543 -18.79 1.59 18.50
C THR A 543 -17.45 2.31 18.36
N PHE A 544 -17.43 3.46 17.66
CA PHE A 544 -16.23 4.29 17.52
C PHE A 544 -15.83 4.87 18.87
N LYS A 545 -16.73 5.56 19.56
CA LYS A 545 -16.45 6.12 20.90
C LYS A 545 -15.88 5.09 21.88
N LEU A 546 -16.38 3.85 21.83
CA LEU A 546 -15.86 2.75 22.64
C LEU A 546 -14.41 2.41 22.27
N LEU A 547 -14.16 2.09 21.00
CA LEU A 547 -12.84 1.62 20.55
C LEU A 547 -11.78 2.73 20.56
N SER A 548 -12.18 4.00 20.45
CA SER A 548 -11.26 5.12 20.51
C SER A 548 -10.50 5.23 21.83
N THR A 549 -11.06 4.69 22.92
CA THR A 549 -10.48 4.77 24.28
C THR A 549 -10.30 3.42 24.95
N LYS A 550 -11.02 2.38 24.50
CA LYS A 550 -11.00 1.05 25.10
C LYS A 550 -10.70 -0.03 24.05
N PRO A 551 -9.46 -0.08 23.52
CA PRO A 551 -9.05 -1.12 22.59
C PRO A 551 -9.11 -2.51 23.24
N VAL A 552 -9.36 -3.52 22.40
CA VAL A 552 -9.25 -4.94 22.74
C VAL A 552 -8.09 -5.56 21.99
N SER A 553 -7.61 -6.72 22.43
CA SER A 553 -6.42 -7.33 21.85
C SER A 553 -6.64 -8.72 21.29
N THR A 554 -6.21 -8.93 20.06
CA THR A 554 -6.02 -10.26 19.44
C THR A 554 -4.56 -10.53 19.12
N GLY A 555 -3.71 -9.52 19.30
CA GLY A 555 -2.27 -9.55 19.11
C GLY A 555 -1.50 -10.01 20.36
N PRO A 556 -0.16 -10.01 20.27
CA PRO A 556 0.73 -10.44 21.35
C PRO A 556 0.67 -9.56 22.61
N TYR A 557 0.20 -8.32 22.50
CA TYR A 557 0.06 -7.40 23.63
C TYR A 557 -1.34 -6.79 23.72
N TYR A 558 -1.75 -6.34 24.90
CA TYR A 558 -2.91 -5.48 25.09
C TYR A 558 -2.51 -4.15 25.73
N VAL A 559 -3.29 -3.11 25.47
CA VAL A 559 -3.16 -1.82 26.17
C VAL A 559 -3.67 -1.98 27.60
N ALA A 560 -2.76 -1.95 28.57
CA ALA A 560 -3.09 -2.12 29.98
C ALA A 560 -3.48 -0.80 30.66
N SER A 561 -2.84 0.30 30.26
CA SER A 561 -3.13 1.65 30.72
C SER A 561 -2.46 2.66 29.79
N TYR A 562 -2.96 3.89 29.76
CA TYR A 562 -2.34 4.97 29.02
C TYR A 562 -2.63 6.32 29.67
N LYS A 563 -1.81 7.31 29.36
CA LYS A 563 -2.04 8.71 29.68
C LYS A 563 -1.71 9.52 28.44
N GLU A 564 -2.69 10.27 27.96
CA GLU A 564 -2.60 11.14 26.79
C GLU A 564 -1.38 12.07 26.87
N ASP A 565 -0.69 12.20 25.73
CA ASP A 565 0.56 12.94 25.56
C ASP A 565 1.67 12.55 26.56
N SER A 566 1.62 11.34 27.11
CA SER A 566 2.57 10.89 28.13
C SER A 566 3.05 9.46 27.94
N TYR A 567 2.18 8.45 28.01
CA TYR A 567 2.61 7.05 27.87
C TYR A 567 1.48 6.12 27.42
N VAL A 568 1.86 5.01 26.81
CA VAL A 568 1.00 3.84 26.56
C VAL A 568 1.72 2.61 27.12
N LEU A 569 1.09 1.91 28.06
CA LEU A 569 1.63 0.68 28.66
C LEU A 569 1.00 -0.54 27.99
N LEU A 570 1.83 -1.32 27.30
CA LEU A 570 1.47 -2.61 26.73
C LEU A 570 1.89 -3.74 27.67
N LYS A 571 1.02 -4.75 27.83
CA LYS A 571 1.32 -5.98 28.56
C LYS A 571 1.09 -7.20 27.68
N TYR A 572 1.83 -8.27 27.92
CA TYR A 572 1.66 -9.53 27.21
C TYR A 572 0.23 -10.05 27.32
N ASN A 573 -0.34 -10.45 26.18
CA ASN A 573 -1.69 -10.97 26.11
C ASN A 573 -1.71 -12.46 26.50
N PRO A 574 -2.29 -12.83 27.67
CA PRO A 574 -2.33 -14.23 28.11
C PRO A 574 -3.26 -15.11 27.25
N TYR A 575 -4.01 -14.50 26.33
CA TYR A 575 -4.91 -15.19 25.40
C TYR A 575 -4.41 -15.15 23.95
N TYR A 576 -3.15 -14.80 23.72
CA TYR A 576 -2.59 -14.73 22.38
C TYR A 576 -2.63 -16.10 21.68
N TRP A 577 -3.33 -16.17 20.54
CA TRP A 577 -3.59 -17.43 19.85
C TRP A 577 -2.33 -18.11 19.30
N ASN A 578 -1.25 -17.35 19.07
CA ASN A 578 0.03 -17.88 18.60
C ASN A 578 1.07 -18.02 19.72
N ALA A 579 0.64 -18.36 20.94
CA ALA A 579 1.55 -18.61 22.06
C ALA A 579 2.60 -19.71 21.77
N THR A 580 2.34 -20.61 20.82
CA THR A 580 3.33 -21.61 20.35
C THR A 580 4.54 -20.96 19.70
N LEU A 581 4.38 -19.83 19.00
CA LEU A 581 5.51 -19.08 18.44
C LEU A 581 6.51 -18.71 19.54
N TRP A 582 6.03 -18.32 20.72
CA TRP A 582 6.90 -17.94 21.82
C TRP A 582 7.59 -19.16 22.43
N GLN A 583 6.89 -20.30 22.49
CA GLN A 583 7.50 -21.55 22.92
C GLN A 583 8.62 -21.98 21.96
N GLU A 584 8.41 -21.83 20.66
CA GLU A 584 9.39 -22.18 19.61
C GLU A 584 10.60 -21.23 19.61
N LEU A 585 10.36 -19.93 19.74
CA LEU A 585 11.42 -18.91 19.69
C LEU A 585 12.18 -18.77 21.01
N TYR A 586 11.47 -18.84 22.14
CA TYR A 586 11.98 -18.43 23.45
C TYR A 586 11.87 -19.51 24.53
N GLY A 587 11.22 -20.64 24.24
CA GLY A 587 11.10 -21.74 25.20
C GLY A 587 10.06 -21.52 26.31
N PHE A 588 9.22 -20.49 26.22
CA PHE A 588 8.14 -20.23 27.19
C PHE A 588 6.78 -19.99 26.50
N LYS A 589 5.69 -20.24 27.24
CA LYS A 589 4.33 -19.83 26.84
C LYS A 589 3.87 -18.72 27.79
N PRO A 590 3.39 -17.57 27.26
CA PRO A 590 2.85 -16.49 28.06
C PRO A 590 1.61 -16.85 28.86
#